data_AF-A0A5M9QS68-F1
#
_entry.id   AF-A0A5M9QS68-F1
#
_cell.length_a   1.000
_cell.length_b   1.000
_cell.length_c   1.000
_cell.angle_alpha   90.00
_cell.angle_beta   90.00
_cell.angle_gamma   90.00
#
_symmetry.space_group_name_H-M   'P 1'
#
loop_
_entity.id
_entity.type
_entity.pdbx_description
1 polymer ?
#
loop_
_entity_poly.entity_id
_entity_poly.type
_entity_poly.pdbx_seq_one_letter_code
_entity_poly.pdbx_strand_id
1 'polypeptide(L)'
;MLTGKLIVIDEEAKKGKIEQDLNQRVFDFDFAVWDTDSGEMAVGEEVEFEVEMRVVTHARIKPKPIDPDEIPMTKLPNVCIEEFFARENEILLEYKDFIEGHLSLDFLRMRRFLLTAYNDLCEMDNLIENDELRKAKLEINHLWKEFENYVKKAQYTPAYAFEKIFLSKQTEYIKVEKDIEATQLALNNAKAQCQVLGNNLDASEKRLQRMASGSGRGGQEYLRFEKEVKMMRRTYVDLIQFIATRQEWLAHERERMKKFREVHFQEFVDVYAPMLRDIKDRFVGLLNSKAYDLDSELWDRAKKSQIVRKFFRDARIEGGFSSKTFLRYFLRGLDRNKASPKTKELFSLLKYLEEISHKNVLVLRGSAVDALKYKEVIEKIDSTLTVSVDKNPINALKLLATTRQDIVVLDEQIGEMSALDFIQNTKQLPQKEPAKPIIFCLVVAKLPDYEKAEEAKRLGVQYFIPEQNMDALFDSVRMAL
;
A
#
# COMPACT_ATOMS: atom_id res chain seq x y z
N MET A 1 -1.91 17.06 -37.80
CA MET A 1 -2.66 17.26 -36.54
C MET A 1 -3.50 18.52 -36.64
N LEU A 2 -4.74 18.44 -36.16
CA LEU A 2 -5.64 19.55 -35.94
C LEU A 2 -5.49 20.04 -34.49
N THR A 3 -5.81 21.31 -34.22
CA THR A 3 -5.86 21.85 -32.86
C THR A 3 -7.30 22.21 -32.47
N GLY A 4 -7.60 22.11 -31.18
CA GLY A 4 -8.92 22.41 -30.65
C GLY A 4 -8.94 22.49 -29.13
N LYS A 5 -10.14 22.54 -28.56
CA LYS A 5 -10.38 22.55 -27.12
C LYS A 5 -11.32 21.44 -26.70
N LEU A 6 -11.04 20.83 -25.54
CA LEU A 6 -11.96 19.90 -24.90
C LEU A 6 -13.18 20.67 -24.36
N ILE A 7 -14.37 20.34 -24.86
CA ILE A 7 -15.62 21.03 -24.47
C ILE A 7 -16.56 20.17 -23.64
N VAL A 8 -16.45 18.83 -23.73
CA VAL A 8 -17.26 17.89 -22.96
C VAL A 8 -16.44 16.64 -22.65
N ILE A 9 -16.55 16.16 -21.42
CA ILE A 9 -15.98 14.90 -20.93
C ILE A 9 -17.12 14.17 -20.20
N ASP A 10 -17.49 13.00 -20.70
CA ASP A 10 -18.51 12.14 -20.12
C ASP A 10 -17.84 10.86 -19.60
N GLU A 11 -17.61 10.82 -18.28
CA GLU A 11 -16.93 9.70 -17.61
C GLU A 11 -17.77 8.42 -17.60
N GLU A 12 -19.11 8.53 -17.56
CA GLU A 12 -20.01 7.36 -17.56
C GLU A 12 -20.04 6.69 -18.95
N ALA A 13 -20.07 7.50 -20.01
CA ALA A 13 -20.09 7.01 -21.39
C ALA A 13 -18.69 6.75 -21.99
N LYS A 14 -17.61 7.12 -21.27
CA LYS A 14 -16.20 7.10 -21.72
C LYS A 14 -15.98 7.82 -23.05
N LYS A 15 -16.66 8.95 -23.24
CA LYS A 15 -16.63 9.74 -24.47
C LYS A 15 -16.37 11.20 -24.20
N GLY A 16 -15.74 11.87 -25.14
CA GLY A 16 -15.49 13.30 -25.07
C GLY A 16 -15.78 14.02 -26.39
N LYS A 17 -15.78 15.35 -26.33
CA LYS A 17 -15.94 16.23 -27.49
C LYS A 17 -14.83 17.24 -27.58
N ILE A 18 -14.27 17.39 -28.78
CA ILE A 18 -13.23 18.37 -29.11
C ILE A 18 -13.83 19.37 -30.11
N GLU A 19 -13.74 20.66 -29.79
CA GLU A 19 -14.06 21.74 -30.72
C GLU A 19 -12.80 22.20 -31.45
N GLN A 20 -12.79 22.12 -32.78
CA GLN A 20 -11.65 22.52 -33.60
C GLN A 20 -11.50 24.05 -33.66
N ASP A 21 -10.29 24.57 -33.43
CA ASP A 21 -10.03 26.02 -33.35
C ASP A 21 -10.38 26.78 -34.64
N LEU A 22 -10.08 26.18 -35.81
CA LEU A 22 -10.15 26.87 -37.10
C LEU A 22 -11.59 27.14 -37.57
N ASN A 23 -12.49 26.19 -37.31
CA ASN A 23 -13.83 26.17 -37.93
C ASN A 23 -14.95 25.78 -36.95
N GLN A 24 -14.63 25.66 -35.65
CA GLN A 24 -15.56 25.31 -34.58
C GLN A 24 -16.31 24.00 -34.83
N ARG A 25 -15.73 23.08 -35.62
CA ARG A 25 -16.31 21.75 -35.80
C ARG A 25 -16.10 20.94 -34.54
N VAL A 26 -17.17 20.30 -34.09
CA VAL A 26 -17.14 19.40 -32.95
C VAL A 26 -16.92 17.97 -33.42
N PHE A 27 -15.95 17.31 -32.82
CA PHE A 27 -15.64 15.90 -33.04
C PHE A 27 -15.86 15.11 -31.76
N ASP A 28 -16.61 14.01 -31.86
CA ASP A 28 -16.74 13.03 -30.80
C ASP A 28 -15.51 12.10 -30.81
N PHE A 29 -15.01 11.74 -29.63
CA PHE A 29 -13.93 10.76 -29.48
C PHE A 29 -14.18 9.82 -28.30
N ASP A 30 -13.58 8.63 -28.37
CA ASP A 30 -13.56 7.64 -27.30
C ASP A 30 -12.30 7.82 -26.45
N PHE A 31 -12.38 7.66 -25.13
CA PHE A 31 -11.20 7.82 -24.26
C PHE A 31 -10.04 6.87 -24.62
N ALA A 32 -10.30 5.76 -25.32
CA ALA A 32 -9.27 4.84 -25.79
C ALA A 32 -8.27 5.47 -26.78
N VAL A 33 -8.62 6.59 -27.44
CA VAL A 33 -7.72 7.29 -28.37
C VAL A 33 -6.89 8.39 -27.69
N TRP A 34 -7.07 8.58 -26.39
CA TRP A 34 -6.36 9.59 -25.61
C TRP A 34 -4.94 9.14 -25.24
N ASP A 35 -3.97 10.02 -25.45
CA ASP A 35 -2.61 9.83 -24.99
C ASP A 35 -2.49 10.15 -23.49
N THR A 36 -2.55 9.10 -22.66
CA THR A 36 -2.45 9.22 -21.19
C THR A 36 -1.14 9.82 -20.72
N ASP A 37 -0.07 9.72 -21.52
CA ASP A 37 1.23 10.27 -21.17
C ASP A 37 1.27 11.81 -21.33
N SER A 38 0.28 12.38 -22.02
CA SER A 38 0.18 13.83 -22.26
C SER A 38 -0.53 14.61 -21.13
N GLY A 39 -1.17 13.92 -20.18
CA GLY A 39 -1.90 14.52 -19.06
C GLY A 39 -3.38 14.11 -18.99
N GLU A 40 -4.07 14.55 -17.94
CA GLU A 40 -5.49 14.26 -17.72
C GLU A 40 -6.41 15.12 -18.59
N MET A 41 -7.52 14.55 -19.05
CA MET A 41 -8.53 15.28 -19.80
C MET A 41 -9.27 16.24 -18.86
N ALA A 42 -9.21 17.55 -19.15
CA ALA A 42 -10.02 18.56 -18.47
C ALA A 42 -10.75 19.45 -19.47
N VAL A 43 -12.00 19.81 -19.17
CA VAL A 43 -12.80 20.72 -20.00
C VAL A 43 -12.11 22.08 -20.03
N GLY A 44 -11.87 22.59 -21.23
CA GLY A 44 -11.19 23.87 -21.48
C GLY A 44 -9.72 23.72 -21.91
N GLU A 45 -9.14 22.51 -21.80
CA GLU A 45 -7.76 22.26 -22.22
C GLU A 45 -7.59 22.32 -23.74
N GLU A 46 -6.47 22.89 -24.19
CA GLU A 46 -6.09 22.89 -25.60
C GLU A 46 -5.50 21.54 -25.99
N VAL A 47 -5.92 20.99 -27.12
CA VAL A 47 -5.55 19.65 -27.58
C VAL A 47 -5.08 19.63 -29.03
N GLU A 48 -4.16 18.71 -29.33
CA GLU A 48 -3.81 18.30 -30.69
C GLU A 48 -4.44 16.94 -30.98
N PHE A 49 -5.08 16.79 -32.13
CA PHE A 49 -5.78 15.56 -32.48
C PHE A 49 -5.71 15.22 -33.97
N GLU A 50 -5.86 13.95 -34.29
CA GLU A 50 -5.87 13.41 -35.65
C GLU A 50 -7.25 12.89 -36.00
N VAL A 51 -7.69 13.17 -37.24
CA VAL A 51 -9.01 12.78 -37.73
C VAL A 51 -8.84 12.02 -39.04
N GLU A 52 -9.27 10.77 -39.04
CA GLU A 52 -9.39 9.95 -40.24
C GLU A 52 -10.86 9.64 -40.50
N MET A 53 -11.34 9.85 -41.72
CA MET A 53 -12.74 9.58 -42.10
C MET A 53 -13.80 10.18 -41.14
N ARG A 54 -13.53 11.38 -40.58
CA ARG A 54 -14.36 12.08 -39.58
C ARG A 54 -14.39 11.47 -38.17
N VAL A 55 -13.51 10.52 -37.86
CA VAL A 55 -13.36 9.95 -36.52
C VAL A 55 -12.02 10.38 -35.94
N VAL A 56 -11.98 10.77 -34.67
CA VAL A 56 -10.74 11.08 -33.96
C VAL A 56 -10.00 9.76 -33.70
N THR A 57 -8.79 9.63 -34.22
CA THR A 57 -7.96 8.42 -34.09
C THR A 57 -6.89 8.56 -33.02
N HIS A 58 -6.51 9.78 -32.68
CA HIS A 58 -5.55 10.08 -31.63
C HIS A 58 -5.79 11.50 -31.10
N ALA A 59 -5.72 11.69 -29.79
CA ALA A 59 -5.85 12.99 -29.14
C ALA A 59 -4.88 13.11 -27.95
N ARG A 60 -4.25 14.28 -27.81
CA ARG A 60 -3.32 14.61 -26.71
C ARG A 60 -3.44 16.07 -26.32
N ILE A 61 -3.03 16.43 -25.11
CA ILE A 61 -2.91 17.84 -24.72
C ILE A 61 -1.91 18.54 -25.65
N LYS A 62 -2.31 19.70 -26.18
CA LYS A 62 -1.46 20.52 -27.04
C LYS A 62 -0.26 20.96 -26.22
N PRO A 63 0.97 20.70 -26.67
CA PRO A 63 2.15 21.21 -25.98
C PRO A 63 2.05 22.73 -25.91
N LYS A 64 2.08 23.30 -24.70
CA LYS A 64 2.21 24.75 -24.54
C LYS A 64 3.45 25.19 -25.31
N PRO A 65 3.44 26.35 -26.01
CA PRO A 65 4.65 26.89 -26.62
C PRO A 65 5.71 26.92 -25.52
N ILE A 66 6.79 26.17 -25.70
CA ILE A 66 7.88 26.16 -24.71
C ILE A 66 8.46 27.56 -24.75
N ASP A 67 8.22 28.33 -23.69
CA ASP A 67 8.93 29.58 -23.48
C ASP A 67 10.43 29.23 -23.57
N PRO A 68 11.23 29.86 -24.46
CA PRO A 68 12.66 29.62 -24.54
C PRO A 68 13.36 29.71 -23.17
N ASP A 69 12.76 30.47 -22.25
CA ASP A 69 13.28 30.70 -20.91
C ASP A 69 12.80 29.64 -19.89
N GLU A 70 11.93 28.69 -20.25
CA GLU A 70 11.47 27.61 -19.38
C GLU A 70 12.12 26.27 -19.74
N ILE A 71 12.30 25.40 -18.73
CA ILE A 71 12.74 24.02 -18.94
C ILE A 71 11.47 23.17 -19.03
N PRO A 72 11.21 22.47 -20.14
CA PRO A 72 10.00 21.66 -20.24
C PRO A 72 10.07 20.41 -19.35
N MET A 73 8.96 20.10 -18.69
CA MET A 73 8.81 18.84 -17.96
C MET A 73 8.78 17.67 -18.95
N THR A 74 9.66 16.69 -18.74
CA THR A 74 9.79 15.51 -19.60
C THR A 74 8.89 14.36 -19.14
N LYS A 75 8.63 14.25 -17.83
CA LYS A 75 7.75 13.23 -17.25
C LYS A 75 6.91 13.81 -16.13
N LEU A 76 5.65 13.37 -16.04
CA LEU A 76 4.74 13.79 -14.99
C LEU A 76 5.12 13.19 -13.60
N PRO A 77 4.79 13.88 -12.49
CA PRO A 77 5.08 13.39 -11.14
C PRO A 77 4.51 12.01 -10.83
N ASN A 78 3.24 11.77 -11.16
CA ASN A 78 2.56 10.49 -10.93
C ASN A 78 3.31 9.32 -11.59
N VAL A 79 3.66 9.45 -12.88
CA VAL A 79 4.39 8.41 -13.61
C VAL A 79 5.76 8.15 -12.99
N CYS A 80 6.49 9.19 -12.58
CA CYS A 80 7.77 9.01 -11.88
C CYS A 80 7.63 8.25 -10.57
N ILE A 81 6.57 8.50 -9.81
CA ILE A 81 6.28 7.83 -8.53
C ILE A 81 5.85 6.38 -8.77
N GLU A 82 5.01 6.13 -9.77
CA GLU A 82 4.59 4.77 -10.17
C GLU A 82 5.78 3.92 -10.60
N GLU A 83 6.67 4.44 -11.45
CA GLU A 83 7.90 3.74 -11.85
C GLU A 83 8.80 3.44 -10.65
N PHE A 84 8.88 4.35 -9.67
CA PHE A 84 9.72 4.16 -8.49
C PHE A 84 9.18 3.10 -7.53
N PHE A 85 7.85 2.97 -7.45
CA PHE A 85 7.13 1.97 -6.65
C PHE A 85 6.55 0.83 -7.48
N ALA A 86 7.07 0.58 -8.69
CA ALA A 86 6.53 -0.41 -9.62
C ALA A 86 6.42 -1.79 -8.99
N ARG A 87 7.49 -2.24 -8.30
CA ARG A 87 7.53 -3.52 -7.59
C ARG A 87 6.45 -3.63 -6.51
N GLU A 88 6.28 -2.59 -5.71
CA GLU A 88 5.25 -2.53 -4.69
C GLU A 88 3.85 -2.60 -5.30
N ASN A 89 3.61 -1.87 -6.39
CA ASN A 89 2.34 -1.87 -7.10
C ASN A 89 2.05 -3.21 -7.78
N GLU A 90 3.05 -3.87 -8.37
CA GLU A 90 2.93 -5.21 -8.96
C GLU A 90 2.45 -6.23 -7.94
N ILE A 91 3.07 -6.25 -6.74
CA ILE A 91 2.63 -7.12 -5.65
C ILE A 91 1.18 -6.80 -5.28
N LEU A 92 0.84 -5.52 -5.07
CA LEU A 92 -0.53 -5.16 -4.67
C LEU A 92 -1.58 -5.50 -5.72
N LEU A 93 -1.23 -5.45 -7.01
CA LEU A 93 -2.11 -5.84 -8.11
C LEU A 93 -2.34 -7.37 -8.13
N GLU A 94 -1.31 -8.18 -7.88
CA GLU A 94 -1.42 -9.64 -7.81
C GLU A 94 -2.43 -10.10 -6.75
N TYR A 95 -2.54 -9.37 -5.64
CA TYR A 95 -3.42 -9.72 -4.52
C TYR A 95 -4.70 -8.87 -4.44
N LYS A 96 -5.04 -8.10 -5.48
CA LYS A 96 -6.20 -7.21 -5.44
C LYS A 96 -7.49 -7.97 -5.15
N ASP A 97 -7.76 -9.02 -5.93
CA ASP A 97 -8.98 -9.83 -5.82
C ASP A 97 -9.02 -10.65 -4.52
N PHE A 98 -7.85 -10.94 -3.95
CA PHE A 98 -7.77 -11.63 -2.67
C PHE A 98 -8.32 -10.75 -1.54
N ILE A 99 -7.97 -9.46 -1.48
CA ILE A 99 -8.34 -8.61 -0.34
C ILE A 99 -9.86 -8.37 -0.27
N GLU A 100 -10.55 -8.32 -1.42
CA GLU A 100 -11.97 -8.04 -1.49
C GLU A 100 -12.81 -9.12 -0.78
N GLY A 101 -13.46 -8.74 0.33
CA GLY A 101 -14.32 -9.65 1.11
C GLY A 101 -13.58 -10.57 2.09
N HIS A 102 -12.24 -10.48 2.18
CA HIS A 102 -11.49 -11.25 3.18
C HIS A 102 -11.56 -10.63 4.58
N LEU A 103 -11.50 -11.50 5.58
CA LEU A 103 -11.47 -11.10 6.98
C LEU A 103 -10.08 -10.60 7.35
N SER A 104 -10.02 -9.62 8.24
CA SER A 104 -8.79 -8.94 8.59
C SER A 104 -8.41 -9.15 10.05
N LEU A 105 -7.10 -9.28 10.30
CA LEU A 105 -6.51 -9.26 11.63
C LEU A 105 -5.31 -8.30 11.61
N ASP A 106 -5.26 -7.29 12.48
CA ASP A 106 -4.17 -6.29 12.51
C ASP A 106 -2.79 -6.95 12.65
N PHE A 107 -2.11 -7.12 11.51
CA PHE A 107 -0.85 -7.83 11.42
C PHE A 107 0.26 -7.09 12.14
N LEU A 108 0.29 -5.76 12.08
CA LEU A 108 1.36 -4.98 12.71
C LEU A 108 1.35 -5.18 14.23
N ARG A 109 0.16 -5.29 14.82
CA ARG A 109 0.00 -5.63 16.25
C ARG A 109 0.24 -7.12 16.52
N MET A 110 -0.27 -8.00 15.65
CA MET A 110 -0.25 -9.45 15.87
C MET A 110 1.09 -10.12 15.56
N ARG A 111 1.89 -9.60 14.61
CA ARG A 111 3.04 -10.27 13.98
C ARG A 111 3.92 -11.02 14.98
N ARG A 112 4.37 -10.32 16.03
CA ARG A 112 5.28 -10.90 17.02
C ARG A 112 4.61 -12.08 17.73
N PHE A 113 3.38 -11.89 18.20
CA PHE A 113 2.67 -12.93 18.92
C PHE A 113 2.24 -14.09 18.01
N LEU A 114 1.76 -13.82 16.80
CA LEU A 114 1.36 -14.83 15.83
C LEU A 114 2.53 -15.76 15.47
N LEU A 115 3.72 -15.20 15.23
CA LEU A 115 4.92 -16.01 14.95
C LEU A 115 5.43 -16.76 16.18
N THR A 116 5.29 -16.19 17.39
CA THR A 116 5.58 -16.91 18.64
C THR A 116 4.63 -18.07 18.85
N ALA A 117 3.31 -17.84 18.72
CA ALA A 117 2.29 -18.88 18.85
C ALA A 117 2.50 -20.00 17.83
N TYR A 118 2.84 -19.66 16.58
CA TYR A 118 3.22 -20.64 15.57
C TYR A 118 4.36 -21.54 16.06
N ASN A 119 5.47 -20.93 16.49
CA ASN A 119 6.66 -21.69 16.88
C ASN A 119 6.38 -22.55 18.11
N ASP A 120 5.74 -21.98 19.14
CA ASP A 120 5.41 -22.69 20.38
C ASP A 120 4.52 -23.91 20.10
N LEU A 121 3.50 -23.76 19.24
CA LEU A 121 2.60 -24.85 18.89
C LEU A 121 3.32 -25.93 18.06
N CYS A 122 4.11 -25.55 17.05
CA CYS A 122 4.87 -26.51 16.25
C CYS A 122 5.97 -27.22 17.06
N GLU A 123 6.52 -26.59 18.09
CA GLU A 123 7.43 -27.21 19.06
C GLU A 123 6.71 -28.23 19.95
N MET A 124 5.45 -27.95 20.34
CA MET A 124 4.62 -28.90 21.09
C MET A 124 4.24 -30.13 20.26
N ASP A 125 3.83 -29.92 19.00
CA ASP A 125 3.42 -30.99 18.09
C ASP A 125 3.84 -30.66 16.65
N ASN A 126 4.79 -31.42 16.14
CA ASN A 126 5.33 -31.24 14.80
C ASN A 126 4.31 -31.55 13.68
N LEU A 127 3.21 -32.27 13.98
CA LEU A 127 2.14 -32.55 13.02
C LEU A 127 1.24 -31.34 12.75
N ILE A 128 1.37 -30.28 13.54
CA ILE A 128 0.67 -29.00 13.30
C ILE A 128 1.20 -28.33 12.04
N GLU A 129 2.49 -28.43 11.73
CA GLU A 129 3.03 -27.83 10.50
C GLU A 129 2.78 -28.74 9.29
N ASN A 130 1.93 -28.30 8.36
CA ASN A 130 1.86 -28.86 7.01
C ASN A 130 2.43 -27.88 5.98
N ASP A 131 2.48 -28.32 4.72
CA ASP A 131 2.99 -27.49 3.63
C ASP A 131 2.17 -26.22 3.41
N GLU A 132 0.85 -26.26 3.63
CA GLU A 132 -0.03 -25.08 3.50
C GLU A 132 0.28 -24.02 4.57
N LEU A 133 0.30 -24.43 5.84
CA LEU A 133 0.61 -23.53 6.95
C LEU A 133 2.03 -22.97 6.86
N ARG A 134 3.00 -23.80 6.43
CA ARG A 134 4.37 -23.37 6.17
C ARG A 134 4.43 -22.34 5.03
N LYS A 135 3.70 -22.56 3.93
CA LYS A 135 3.61 -21.61 2.82
C LYS A 135 3.00 -20.29 3.27
N ALA A 136 1.89 -20.31 4.01
CA ALA A 136 1.26 -19.10 4.54
C ALA A 136 2.23 -18.29 5.43
N LYS A 137 3.01 -18.96 6.30
CA LYS A 137 4.06 -18.32 7.10
C LYS A 137 5.17 -17.71 6.24
N LEU A 138 5.65 -18.41 5.21
CA LEU A 138 6.70 -17.90 4.33
C LEU A 138 6.21 -16.69 3.52
N GLU A 139 4.99 -16.78 3.00
CA GLU A 139 4.33 -15.74 2.21
C GLU A 139 4.13 -14.45 3.03
N ILE A 140 3.54 -14.52 4.23
CA ILE A 140 3.34 -13.32 5.05
C ILE A 140 4.66 -12.68 5.48
N ASN A 141 5.71 -13.47 5.72
CA ASN A 141 7.04 -12.96 6.03
C ASN A 141 7.71 -12.32 4.82
N HIS A 142 7.47 -12.84 3.61
CA HIS A 142 7.91 -12.21 2.37
C HIS A 142 7.22 -10.86 2.18
N LEU A 143 5.89 -10.82 2.25
CA LEU A 143 5.10 -9.59 2.13
C LEU A 143 5.49 -8.54 3.18
N TRP A 144 5.78 -8.98 4.41
CA TRP A 144 6.29 -8.10 5.45
C TRP A 144 7.64 -7.46 5.09
N LYS A 145 8.57 -8.22 4.50
CA LYS A 145 9.86 -7.66 4.03
C LYS A 145 9.67 -6.64 2.93
N GLU A 146 8.76 -6.91 1.99
CA GLU A 146 8.41 -5.96 0.92
C GLU A 146 7.82 -4.67 1.51
N PHE A 147 6.93 -4.79 2.49
CA PHE A 147 6.41 -3.63 3.21
C PHE A 147 7.48 -2.86 3.99
N GLU A 148 8.44 -3.53 4.66
CA GLU A 148 9.58 -2.85 5.30
C GLU A 148 10.45 -2.09 4.29
N ASN A 149 10.66 -2.66 3.11
CA ASN A 149 11.39 -1.99 2.04
C ASN A 149 10.64 -0.76 1.54
N TYR A 150 9.32 -0.87 1.34
CA TYR A 150 8.45 0.25 1.06
C TYR A 150 8.55 1.34 2.14
N VAL A 151 8.44 0.99 3.44
CA VAL A 151 8.51 1.96 4.54
C VAL A 151 9.83 2.72 4.53
N LYS A 152 10.96 2.04 4.26
CA LYS A 152 12.26 2.71 4.12
C LYS A 152 12.30 3.69 2.95
N LYS A 153 11.68 3.35 1.82
CA LYS A 153 11.55 4.25 0.66
C LYS A 153 10.62 5.44 0.95
N ALA A 154 9.52 5.20 1.66
CA ALA A 154 8.52 6.21 2.01
C ALA A 154 8.98 7.19 3.11
N GLN A 155 10.08 6.89 3.82
CA GLN A 155 10.69 7.78 4.82
C GLN A 155 11.50 8.95 4.22
N TYR A 156 11.65 8.98 2.90
CA TYR A 156 12.35 10.08 2.23
C TYR A 156 11.65 11.40 2.49
N THR A 157 12.43 12.44 2.79
CA THR A 157 11.88 13.80 2.90
C THR A 157 11.32 14.22 1.54
N PRO A 158 10.27 15.07 1.48
CA PRO A 158 9.72 15.52 0.21
C PRO A 158 10.76 16.11 -0.74
N ALA A 159 11.72 16.87 -0.21
CA ALA A 159 12.85 17.42 -0.98
C ALA A 159 13.74 16.32 -1.58
N TYR A 160 14.14 15.33 -0.78
CA TYR A 160 14.98 14.24 -1.26
C TYR A 160 14.24 13.33 -2.25
N ALA A 161 12.96 13.06 -2.00
CA ALA A 161 12.09 12.32 -2.90
C ALA A 161 11.94 13.05 -4.24
N PHE A 162 11.71 14.37 -4.22
CA PHE A 162 11.63 15.17 -5.43
C PHE A 162 12.91 15.08 -6.27
N GLU A 163 14.08 15.20 -5.66
CA GLU A 163 15.35 15.07 -6.39
C GLU A 163 15.56 13.65 -6.95
N LYS A 164 15.32 12.64 -6.11
CA LYS A 164 15.63 11.24 -6.44
C LYS A 164 14.64 10.59 -7.38
N ILE A 165 13.35 10.91 -7.25
CA ILE A 165 12.24 10.25 -7.95
C ILE A 165 11.83 11.07 -9.16
N PHE A 166 11.71 12.38 -9.01
CA PHE A 166 11.21 13.25 -10.06
C PHE A 166 12.34 13.87 -10.89
N LEU A 167 13.22 14.69 -10.31
CA LEU A 167 14.26 15.40 -11.09
C LEU A 167 15.21 14.46 -11.82
N SER A 168 15.55 13.31 -11.22
CA SER A 168 16.41 12.29 -11.84
C SER A 168 15.81 11.66 -13.12
N LYS A 169 14.53 11.90 -13.37
CA LYS A 169 13.79 11.43 -14.55
C LYS A 169 13.50 12.55 -15.55
N GLN A 170 13.85 13.80 -15.24
CA GLN A 170 13.65 14.95 -16.11
C GLN A 170 14.85 15.13 -17.04
N THR A 171 14.77 14.58 -18.25
CA THR A 171 15.88 14.57 -19.22
C THR A 171 16.38 15.98 -19.56
N GLU A 172 15.49 16.93 -19.81
CA GLU A 172 15.88 18.30 -20.17
C GLU A 172 16.50 19.06 -18.99
N TYR A 173 15.95 18.89 -17.78
CA TYR A 173 16.55 19.43 -16.55
C TYR A 173 17.98 18.90 -16.33
N ILE A 174 18.20 17.59 -16.51
CA ILE A 174 19.53 16.97 -16.35
C ILE A 174 20.52 17.46 -17.42
N LYS A 175 20.06 17.75 -18.64
CA LYS A 175 20.92 18.34 -19.68
C LYS A 175 21.41 19.72 -19.27
N VAL A 176 20.49 20.59 -18.82
CA VAL A 176 20.84 21.94 -18.36
C VAL A 176 21.79 21.88 -17.16
N GLU A 177 21.57 20.95 -16.22
CA GLU A 177 22.48 20.73 -15.09
C GLU A 177 23.91 20.39 -15.54
N LYS A 178 24.06 19.47 -16.50
CA LYS A 178 25.36 19.10 -17.07
C LYS A 178 26.02 20.24 -17.83
N ASP A 179 25.24 21.03 -18.57
CA ASP A 179 25.75 22.18 -19.32
C ASP A 179 26.23 23.31 -18.39
N ILE A 180 25.54 23.52 -17.26
CA ILE A 180 25.99 24.41 -16.19
C ILE A 180 27.33 23.94 -15.62
N GLU A 181 27.46 22.65 -15.30
CA GLU A 181 28.71 22.08 -14.75
C GLU A 181 29.88 22.23 -15.73
N ALA A 182 29.68 21.86 -17.00
CA ALA A 182 30.67 21.98 -18.05
C ALA A 182 31.10 23.44 -18.27
N THR A 183 30.13 24.36 -18.29
CA THR A 183 30.40 25.79 -18.45
C THR A 183 31.12 26.37 -17.24
N GLN A 184 30.78 25.94 -16.03
CA GLN A 184 31.47 26.37 -14.80
C GLN A 184 32.94 25.94 -14.82
N LEU A 185 33.24 24.73 -15.30
CA LEU A 185 34.61 24.25 -15.48
C LEU A 185 35.37 25.09 -16.52
N ALA A 186 34.76 25.31 -17.69
CA ALA A 186 35.35 26.14 -18.75
C ALA A 186 35.63 27.57 -18.27
N LEU A 187 34.72 28.13 -17.46
CA LEU A 187 34.83 29.47 -16.90
C LEU A 187 35.95 29.59 -15.86
N ASN A 188 36.13 28.57 -15.02
CA ASN A 188 37.26 28.52 -14.08
C ASN A 188 38.60 28.48 -14.83
N ASN A 189 38.69 27.67 -15.90
CA ASN A 189 39.88 27.62 -16.76
C ASN A 189 40.14 28.96 -17.45
N ALA A 190 39.11 29.59 -18.01
CA ALA A 190 39.21 30.89 -18.66
C ALA A 190 39.67 31.99 -17.68
N LYS A 191 39.17 32.00 -16.44
CA LYS A 191 39.61 32.92 -15.38
C LYS A 191 41.08 32.74 -15.03
N ALA A 192 41.54 31.50 -14.89
CA ALA A 192 42.96 31.21 -14.63
C ALA A 192 43.85 31.68 -15.78
N GLN A 193 43.46 31.39 -17.03
CA GLN A 193 44.18 31.88 -18.22
C GLN A 193 44.19 33.41 -18.31
N CYS A 194 43.06 34.05 -17.97
CA CYS A 194 42.92 35.51 -17.98
C CYS A 194 43.85 36.16 -16.95
N GLN A 195 43.97 35.58 -15.76
CA GLN A 195 44.89 36.08 -14.74
C GLN A 195 46.35 35.99 -15.18
N VAL A 196 46.76 34.85 -15.75
CA VAL A 196 48.13 34.66 -16.27
C VAL A 196 48.41 35.61 -17.43
N LEU A 197 47.49 35.69 -18.40
CA LEU A 197 47.63 36.57 -19.56
C LEU A 197 47.66 38.05 -19.14
N GLY A 198 46.85 38.45 -18.16
CA GLY A 198 46.84 39.81 -17.61
C GLY A 198 48.18 40.20 -16.98
N ASN A 199 48.76 39.31 -16.16
CA ASN A 199 50.08 39.54 -15.57
C ASN A 199 51.18 39.64 -16.64
N ASN A 200 51.15 38.75 -17.64
CA ASN A 200 52.10 38.76 -18.75
C ASN A 200 51.96 40.00 -19.63
N LEU A 201 50.72 40.46 -19.85
CA LEU A 201 50.42 41.67 -20.60
C LEU A 201 50.96 42.90 -19.87
N ASP A 202 50.70 43.06 -18.57
CA ASP A 202 51.22 44.18 -17.76
C ASP A 202 52.76 44.23 -17.78
N ALA A 203 53.42 43.07 -17.63
CA ALA A 203 54.87 42.98 -17.74
C ALA A 203 55.39 43.36 -19.14
N SER A 204 54.69 42.93 -20.20
CA SER A 204 55.05 43.21 -21.59
C SER A 204 54.78 44.68 -21.97
N GLU A 205 53.73 45.29 -21.43
CA GLU A 205 53.43 46.72 -21.59
C GLU A 205 54.49 47.60 -20.92
N LYS A 206 54.88 47.27 -19.69
CA LYS A 206 56.00 47.94 -19.00
C LYS A 206 57.29 47.83 -19.79
N ARG A 207 57.56 46.68 -20.40
CA ARG A 207 58.73 46.48 -21.28
C ARG A 207 58.62 47.32 -22.56
N LEU A 208 57.46 47.34 -23.21
CA LEU A 208 57.21 48.16 -24.40
C LEU A 208 57.40 49.66 -24.12
N GLN A 209 56.91 50.15 -22.98
CA GLN A 209 57.09 51.53 -22.53
C GLN A 209 58.57 51.89 -22.30
N ARG A 210 59.36 50.97 -21.73
CA ARG A 210 60.82 51.14 -21.57
C ARG A 210 61.56 51.19 -22.91
N MET A 211 61.16 50.36 -23.88
CA MET A 211 61.74 50.39 -25.23
C MET A 211 61.40 51.69 -25.96
N ALA A 212 60.19 52.23 -25.73
CA ALA A 212 59.74 53.48 -26.34
C ALA A 212 60.39 54.74 -25.77
N SER A 213 60.89 54.71 -24.53
CA SER A 213 61.54 55.85 -23.86
C SER A 213 63.06 55.95 -24.09
N GLY A 214 63.68 54.97 -24.75
CA GLY A 214 65.05 55.06 -25.28
C GLY A 214 65.11 55.43 -26.78
N SER A 215 66.29 55.36 -27.39
CA SER A 215 66.55 55.66 -28.82
C SER A 215 65.97 54.63 -29.81
N GLY A 216 65.21 53.63 -29.34
CA GLY A 216 64.72 52.48 -30.09
C GLY A 216 63.29 52.58 -30.62
N ARG A 217 62.61 53.71 -30.41
CA ARG A 217 61.23 53.93 -30.88
C ARG A 217 61.18 53.89 -32.41
N GLY A 218 60.42 52.94 -32.97
CA GLY A 218 60.30 52.76 -34.42
C GLY A 218 61.31 51.78 -35.05
N GLY A 219 62.20 51.16 -34.26
CA GLY A 219 63.05 50.07 -34.74
C GLY A 219 62.26 48.81 -35.11
N GLN A 220 62.84 47.95 -35.96
CA GLN A 220 62.18 46.72 -36.43
C GLN A 220 61.80 45.77 -35.29
N GLU A 221 62.63 45.67 -34.25
CA GLU A 221 62.39 44.86 -33.05
C GLU A 221 61.24 45.44 -32.20
N TYR A 222 61.19 46.77 -32.04
CA TYR A 222 60.09 47.47 -31.37
C TYR A 222 58.76 47.22 -32.07
N LEU A 223 58.71 47.37 -33.40
CA LEU A 223 57.48 47.17 -34.19
C LEU A 223 56.99 45.72 -34.14
N ARG A 224 57.89 44.74 -34.08
CA ARG A 224 57.53 43.33 -33.91
C ARG A 224 56.94 43.07 -32.52
N PHE A 225 57.60 43.55 -31.47
CA PHE A 225 57.14 43.37 -30.10
C PHE A 225 55.81 44.12 -29.85
N GLU A 226 55.63 45.30 -30.44
CA GLU A 226 54.36 46.04 -30.39
C GLU A 226 53.20 45.23 -31.01
N LYS A 227 53.43 44.53 -32.14
CA LYS A 227 52.44 43.64 -32.73
C LYS A 227 52.09 42.47 -31.80
N GLU A 228 53.07 41.87 -31.14
CA GLU A 228 52.87 40.80 -30.16
C GLU A 228 52.05 41.28 -28.96
N VAL A 229 52.37 42.46 -28.39
CA VAL A 229 51.60 43.09 -27.31
C VAL A 229 50.17 43.42 -27.75
N LYS A 230 49.97 43.94 -28.98
CA LYS A 230 48.62 44.18 -29.53
C LYS A 230 47.82 42.90 -29.66
N MET A 231 48.44 41.79 -30.09
CA MET A 231 47.78 40.49 -30.12
C MET A 231 47.42 40.01 -28.71
N MET A 232 48.32 40.13 -27.73
CA MET A 232 48.03 39.79 -26.34
C MET A 232 46.86 40.60 -25.76
N ARG A 233 46.78 41.92 -26.04
CA ARG A 233 45.64 42.77 -25.66
C ARG A 233 44.33 42.26 -26.23
N ARG A 234 44.31 41.94 -27.52
CA ARG A 234 43.12 41.44 -28.20
C ARG A 234 42.64 40.14 -27.56
N THR A 235 43.53 39.17 -27.41
CA THR A 235 43.21 37.89 -26.77
C THR A 235 42.74 38.08 -25.32
N TYR A 236 43.32 39.03 -24.58
CA TYR A 236 42.91 39.35 -23.22
C TYR A 236 41.50 39.94 -23.16
N VAL A 237 41.16 40.89 -24.05
CA VAL A 237 39.82 41.46 -24.15
C VAL A 237 38.80 40.40 -24.57
N ASP A 238 39.11 39.57 -25.56
CA ASP A 238 38.24 38.49 -26.02
C ASP A 238 37.95 37.49 -24.88
N LEU A 239 38.97 37.20 -24.05
CA LEU A 239 38.83 36.31 -22.89
C LEU A 239 38.00 36.94 -21.76
N ILE A 240 38.15 38.25 -21.51
CA ILE A 240 37.28 38.98 -20.57
C ILE A 240 35.84 38.94 -21.05
N GLN A 241 35.60 39.22 -22.34
CA GLN A 241 34.27 39.18 -22.93
C GLN A 241 33.65 37.79 -22.82
N PHE A 242 34.42 36.74 -23.11
CA PHE A 242 33.99 35.35 -22.93
C PHE A 242 33.60 35.05 -21.48
N ILE A 243 34.41 35.46 -20.50
CA ILE A 243 34.11 35.26 -19.07
C ILE A 243 32.80 35.98 -18.72
N ALA A 244 32.63 37.24 -19.11
CA ALA A 244 31.44 38.02 -18.81
C ALA A 244 30.17 37.36 -19.39
N THR A 245 30.18 37.02 -20.69
CA THR A 245 29.06 36.37 -21.37
C THR A 245 28.72 35.01 -20.75
N ARG A 246 29.73 34.20 -20.37
CA ARG A 246 29.48 32.90 -19.73
C ARG A 246 28.99 33.03 -18.29
N GLN A 247 29.40 34.08 -17.56
CA GLN A 247 28.85 34.35 -16.22
C GLN A 247 27.38 34.75 -16.27
N GLU A 248 27.00 35.59 -17.23
CA GLU A 248 25.61 35.99 -17.45
C GLU A 248 24.75 34.78 -17.85
N TRP A 249 25.22 33.96 -18.79
CA TRP A 249 24.56 32.71 -19.17
C TRP A 249 24.38 31.76 -17.97
N LEU A 250 25.40 31.58 -17.14
CA LEU A 250 25.28 30.73 -15.93
C LEU A 250 24.25 31.28 -14.94
N ALA A 251 24.15 32.60 -14.78
CA ALA A 251 23.13 33.21 -13.92
C ALA A 251 21.73 32.95 -14.47
N HIS A 252 21.55 33.10 -15.77
CA HIS A 252 20.30 32.80 -16.47
C HIS A 252 19.87 31.34 -16.28
N GLU A 253 20.73 30.38 -16.61
CA GLU A 253 20.39 28.95 -16.51
C GLU A 253 20.12 28.49 -15.07
N ARG A 254 20.83 29.05 -14.08
CA ARG A 254 20.55 28.77 -12.67
C ARG A 254 19.17 29.26 -12.25
N GLU A 255 18.74 30.41 -12.74
CA GLU A 255 17.40 30.93 -12.47
C GLU A 255 16.33 30.06 -13.14
N ARG A 256 16.56 29.60 -14.37
CA ARG A 256 15.66 28.64 -15.05
C ARG A 256 15.49 27.35 -14.25
N MET A 257 16.60 26.77 -13.78
CA MET A 257 16.60 25.57 -12.94
C MET A 257 15.86 25.79 -11.62
N LYS A 258 16.05 26.95 -10.99
CA LYS A 258 15.37 27.32 -9.76
C LYS A 258 13.85 27.43 -9.98
N LYS A 259 13.41 28.14 -11.03
CA LYS A 259 11.99 28.25 -11.41
C LYS A 259 11.38 26.88 -11.65
N PHE A 260 12.04 26.02 -12.42
CA PHE A 260 11.58 24.64 -12.65
C PHE A 260 11.33 23.89 -11.35
N ARG A 261 12.29 23.95 -10.42
CA ARG A 261 12.15 23.33 -9.10
C ARG A 261 10.97 23.93 -8.33
N GLU A 262 10.84 25.24 -8.27
CA GLU A 262 9.78 25.92 -7.52
C GLU A 262 8.38 25.60 -8.04
N VAL A 263 8.20 25.58 -9.36
CA VAL A 263 6.92 25.25 -10.02
C VAL A 263 6.52 23.80 -9.75
N HIS A 264 7.42 22.85 -10.04
CA HIS A 264 7.05 21.43 -10.03
C HIS A 264 7.20 20.76 -8.65
N PHE A 265 7.85 21.41 -7.68
CA PHE A 265 7.99 20.82 -6.34
C PHE A 265 6.64 20.65 -5.67
N GLN A 266 5.77 21.66 -5.72
CA GLN A 266 4.45 21.57 -5.10
C GLN A 266 3.58 20.53 -5.81
N GLU A 267 3.57 20.53 -7.15
CA GLU A 267 2.87 19.54 -7.97
C GLU A 267 3.30 18.11 -7.62
N PHE A 268 4.61 17.88 -7.43
CA PHE A 268 5.12 16.58 -6.99
C PHE A 268 4.64 16.21 -5.58
N VAL A 269 4.70 17.13 -4.62
CA VAL A 269 4.30 16.87 -3.22
C VAL A 269 2.82 16.53 -3.12
N ASP A 270 1.98 17.24 -3.88
CA ASP A 270 0.53 17.05 -3.90
C ASP A 270 0.13 15.66 -4.38
N VAL A 271 0.92 15.06 -5.28
CA VAL A 271 0.71 13.69 -5.78
C VAL A 271 1.43 12.64 -4.92
N TYR A 272 2.63 12.95 -4.43
CA TYR A 272 3.48 12.01 -3.71
C TYR A 272 2.87 11.53 -2.39
N ALA A 273 2.37 12.45 -1.57
CA ALA A 273 1.85 12.09 -0.25
C ALA A 273 0.59 11.20 -0.32
N PRO A 274 -0.42 11.48 -1.17
CA PRO A 274 -1.55 10.59 -1.38
C PRO A 274 -1.14 9.21 -1.91
N MET A 275 -0.26 9.14 -2.91
CA MET A 275 0.19 7.86 -3.48
C MET A 275 0.92 6.99 -2.45
N LEU A 276 1.78 7.59 -1.62
CA LEU A 276 2.41 6.86 -0.53
C LEU A 276 1.35 6.28 0.42
N ARG A 277 0.36 7.08 0.82
CA ARG A 277 -0.70 6.63 1.73
C ARG A 277 -1.49 5.47 1.12
N ASP A 278 -1.88 5.57 -0.13
CA ASP A 278 -2.61 4.53 -0.84
C ASP A 278 -1.84 3.20 -0.89
N ILE A 279 -0.56 3.23 -1.29
CA ILE A 279 0.30 2.03 -1.31
C ILE A 279 0.40 1.41 0.09
N LYS A 280 0.57 2.25 1.12
CA LYS A 280 0.66 1.80 2.51
C LYS A 280 -0.62 1.10 2.95
N ASP A 281 -1.77 1.71 2.71
CA ASP A 281 -3.06 1.22 3.17
C ASP A 281 -3.41 -0.10 2.47
N ARG A 282 -3.13 -0.21 1.16
CA ARG A 282 -3.27 -1.46 0.41
C ARG A 282 -2.36 -2.58 0.94
N PHE A 283 -1.10 -2.28 1.25
CA PHE A 283 -0.17 -3.26 1.86
C PHE A 283 -0.64 -3.71 3.25
N VAL A 284 -1.10 -2.78 4.09
CA VAL A 284 -1.62 -3.11 5.42
C VAL A 284 -2.87 -3.97 5.31
N GLY A 285 -3.77 -3.67 4.36
CA GLY A 285 -4.92 -4.51 4.03
C GLY A 285 -4.50 -5.94 3.67
N LEU A 286 -3.55 -6.09 2.75
CA LEU A 286 -3.01 -7.39 2.34
C LEU A 286 -2.42 -8.18 3.52
N LEU A 287 -1.55 -7.54 4.31
CA LEU A 287 -0.94 -8.16 5.48
C LEU A 287 -1.98 -8.58 6.51
N ASN A 288 -3.03 -7.78 6.71
CA ASN A 288 -4.08 -8.09 7.66
C ASN A 288 -4.92 -9.30 7.24
N SER A 289 -5.24 -9.42 5.94
CA SER A 289 -5.96 -10.58 5.40
C SER A 289 -5.10 -11.84 5.51
N LYS A 290 -3.82 -11.78 5.13
CA LYS A 290 -2.90 -12.92 5.27
C LYS A 290 -2.66 -13.31 6.72
N ALA A 291 -2.66 -12.34 7.64
CA ALA A 291 -2.54 -12.62 9.08
C ALA A 291 -3.75 -13.37 9.61
N TYR A 292 -4.95 -13.02 9.16
CA TYR A 292 -6.17 -13.73 9.52
C TYR A 292 -6.14 -15.18 9.04
N ASP A 293 -5.73 -15.43 7.79
CA ASP A 293 -5.61 -16.78 7.23
C ASP A 293 -4.59 -17.63 7.99
N LEU A 294 -3.40 -17.07 8.24
CA LEU A 294 -2.36 -17.76 9.00
C LEU A 294 -2.83 -18.10 10.43
N ASP A 295 -3.47 -17.16 11.11
CA ASP A 295 -4.02 -17.37 12.45
C ASP A 295 -5.11 -18.46 12.44
N SER A 296 -6.04 -18.38 11.49
CA SER A 296 -7.15 -19.33 11.37
C SER A 296 -6.65 -20.75 11.09
N GLU A 297 -5.75 -20.92 10.13
CA GLU A 297 -5.20 -22.24 9.78
C GLU A 297 -4.37 -22.83 10.93
N LEU A 298 -3.54 -22.01 11.58
CA LEU A 298 -2.74 -22.44 12.74
C LEU A 298 -3.65 -23.02 13.83
N TRP A 299 -4.71 -22.30 14.20
CA TRP A 299 -5.61 -22.70 15.27
C TRP A 299 -6.55 -23.84 14.88
N ASP A 300 -6.96 -23.92 13.61
CA ASP A 300 -7.75 -25.04 13.10
C ASP A 300 -6.98 -26.37 13.09
N ARG A 301 -5.66 -26.32 12.92
CA ARG A 301 -4.78 -27.47 13.09
C ARG A 301 -4.48 -27.75 14.56
N ALA A 302 -4.16 -26.71 15.34
CA ALA A 302 -3.83 -26.84 16.75
C ALA A 302 -4.98 -27.48 17.56
N LYS A 303 -6.25 -27.11 17.28
CA LYS A 303 -7.40 -27.72 17.97
C LYS A 303 -7.59 -29.21 17.67
N LYS A 304 -7.05 -29.72 16.55
CA LYS A 304 -7.10 -31.15 16.20
C LYS A 304 -5.95 -31.95 16.86
N SER A 305 -4.88 -31.28 17.28
CA SER A 305 -3.75 -31.92 17.97
C SER A 305 -4.15 -32.38 19.38
N GLN A 306 -3.95 -33.67 19.66
CA GLN A 306 -4.22 -34.23 20.99
C GLN A 306 -3.25 -33.66 22.05
N ILE A 307 -2.01 -33.35 21.66
CA ILE A 307 -0.99 -32.80 22.53
C ILE A 307 -1.40 -31.39 22.97
N VAL A 308 -1.81 -30.54 22.02
CA VAL A 308 -2.29 -29.18 22.31
C VAL A 308 -3.55 -29.21 23.16
N ARG A 309 -4.53 -30.07 22.83
CA ARG A 309 -5.74 -30.22 23.64
C ARG A 309 -5.44 -30.63 25.08
N LYS A 310 -4.50 -31.57 25.26
CA LYS A 310 -4.04 -31.99 26.59
C LYS A 310 -3.35 -30.84 27.32
N PHE A 311 -2.48 -30.09 26.65
CA PHE A 311 -1.82 -28.91 27.23
C PHE A 311 -2.83 -27.87 27.73
N PHE A 312 -3.83 -27.50 26.92
CA PHE A 312 -4.88 -26.54 27.33
C PHE A 312 -5.66 -27.03 28.56
N ARG A 313 -5.91 -28.35 28.66
CA ARG A 313 -6.58 -28.97 29.81
C ARG A 313 -5.70 -28.93 31.06
N ASP A 314 -4.46 -29.39 30.94
CA ASP A 314 -3.50 -29.51 32.05
C ASP A 314 -3.14 -28.13 32.61
N ALA A 315 -2.99 -27.12 31.74
CA ALA A 315 -2.72 -25.74 32.10
C ALA A 315 -3.98 -24.94 32.53
N ARG A 316 -5.16 -25.57 32.54
CA ARG A 316 -6.46 -24.95 32.89
C ARG A 316 -6.70 -23.65 32.13
N ILE A 317 -6.50 -23.71 30.82
CA ILE A 317 -6.78 -22.59 29.92
C ILE A 317 -8.28 -22.60 29.62
N GLU A 318 -8.97 -21.51 29.92
CA GLU A 318 -10.40 -21.31 29.66
C GLU A 318 -10.60 -20.59 28.32
N GLY A 319 -11.57 -21.03 27.51
CA GLY A 319 -11.87 -20.48 26.18
C GLY A 319 -11.51 -21.39 25.02
N GLY A 320 -11.87 -20.96 23.80
CA GLY A 320 -11.60 -21.67 22.54
C GLY A 320 -10.12 -21.76 22.18
N PHE A 321 -9.79 -22.55 21.16
CA PHE A 321 -8.43 -22.68 20.63
C PHE A 321 -8.14 -21.50 19.70
N SER A 322 -7.66 -20.39 20.25
CA SER A 322 -7.46 -19.15 19.50
C SER A 322 -6.31 -18.32 20.05
N SER A 323 -5.81 -17.38 19.24
CA SER A 323 -4.76 -16.45 19.63
C SER A 323 -5.14 -15.63 20.86
N LYS A 324 -6.41 -15.22 20.98
CA LYS A 324 -6.92 -14.51 22.16
C LYS A 324 -6.73 -15.34 23.43
N THR A 325 -7.22 -16.58 23.40
CA THR A 325 -7.18 -17.47 24.56
C THR A 325 -5.75 -17.78 24.96
N PHE A 326 -4.90 -18.08 23.98
CA PHE A 326 -3.50 -18.41 24.24
C PHE A 326 -2.72 -17.19 24.75
N LEU A 327 -2.98 -15.99 24.22
CA LEU A 327 -2.39 -14.75 24.71
C LEU A 327 -2.83 -14.44 26.14
N ARG A 328 -4.12 -14.62 26.45
CA ARG A 328 -4.65 -14.46 27.81
C ARG A 328 -3.93 -15.38 28.79
N TYR A 329 -3.69 -16.63 28.40
CA TYR A 329 -2.88 -17.56 29.18
C TYR A 329 -1.44 -17.07 29.34
N PHE A 330 -0.78 -16.64 28.27
CA PHE A 330 0.60 -16.14 28.30
C PHE A 330 0.78 -14.93 29.22
N LEU A 331 -0.24 -14.09 29.34
CA LEU A 331 -0.24 -12.91 30.21
C LEU A 331 -0.73 -13.19 31.63
N ARG A 332 -1.20 -14.41 31.92
CA ARG A 332 -1.75 -14.79 33.22
C ARG A 332 -0.67 -14.65 34.30
N GLY A 333 -0.99 -13.88 35.34
CA GLY A 333 -0.07 -13.66 36.47
C GLY A 333 1.00 -12.59 36.24
N LEU A 334 1.01 -11.92 35.09
CA LEU A 334 1.88 -10.76 34.86
C LEU A 334 1.22 -9.46 35.33
N ASP A 335 1.97 -8.63 36.05
CA ASP A 335 1.52 -7.30 36.48
C ASP A 335 1.74 -6.27 35.34
N ARG A 336 0.64 -5.77 34.76
CA ARG A 336 0.66 -4.76 33.68
C ARG A 336 1.44 -3.49 34.05
N ASN A 337 1.43 -3.09 35.32
CA ASN A 337 2.08 -1.85 35.76
C ASN A 337 3.60 -2.00 35.84
N LYS A 338 4.09 -3.20 36.17
CA LYS A 338 5.52 -3.55 36.25
C LYS A 338 6.06 -4.17 34.95
N ALA A 339 5.20 -4.38 33.97
CA ALA A 339 5.52 -5.00 32.71
C ALA A 339 6.47 -4.15 31.84
N SER A 340 7.35 -4.82 31.09
CA SER A 340 8.19 -4.19 30.08
C SER A 340 7.34 -3.53 28.97
N PRO A 341 7.87 -2.55 28.20
CA PRO A 341 7.15 -1.97 27.07
C PRO A 341 6.62 -3.03 26.09
N LYS A 342 7.43 -4.04 25.77
CA LYS A 342 7.03 -5.16 24.90
C LYS A 342 5.86 -5.95 25.49
N THR A 343 5.88 -6.20 26.80
CA THR A 343 4.78 -6.90 27.48
C THR A 343 3.52 -6.04 27.55
N LYS A 344 3.65 -4.71 27.69
CA LYS A 344 2.51 -3.77 27.64
C LYS A 344 1.83 -3.78 26.27
N GLU A 345 2.58 -3.92 25.17
CA GLU A 345 2.02 -4.12 23.83
C GLU A 345 1.14 -5.38 23.75
N LEU A 346 1.54 -6.47 24.41
CA LEU A 346 0.75 -7.70 24.45
C LEU A 346 -0.58 -7.51 25.21
N PHE A 347 -0.60 -6.72 26.29
CA PHE A 347 -1.86 -6.36 26.95
C PHE A 347 -2.76 -5.51 26.04
N SER A 348 -2.21 -4.57 25.26
CA SER A 348 -3.01 -3.84 24.28
C SER A 348 -3.52 -4.74 23.15
N LEU A 349 -2.70 -5.72 22.74
CA LEU A 349 -3.10 -6.71 21.75
C LEU A 349 -4.22 -7.60 22.27
N LEU A 350 -4.15 -8.08 23.52
CA LEU A 350 -5.22 -8.87 24.14
C LEU A 350 -6.54 -8.09 24.15
N LYS A 351 -6.51 -6.82 24.55
CA LYS A 351 -7.71 -5.97 24.53
C LYS A 351 -8.31 -5.87 23.12
N TYR A 352 -7.47 -5.63 22.11
CA TYR A 352 -7.90 -5.62 20.71
C TYR A 352 -8.52 -6.95 20.29
N LEU A 353 -7.88 -8.07 20.61
CA LEU A 353 -8.41 -9.41 20.29
C LEU A 353 -9.74 -9.67 21.00
N GLU A 354 -9.90 -9.25 22.25
CA GLU A 354 -11.16 -9.38 22.98
C GLU A 354 -12.29 -8.60 22.29
N GLU A 355 -12.04 -7.36 21.88
CA GLU A 355 -13.00 -6.49 21.17
C GLU A 355 -13.47 -7.09 19.83
N ILE A 356 -12.59 -7.73 19.06
CA ILE A 356 -12.94 -8.31 17.75
C ILE A 356 -13.44 -9.76 17.82
N SER A 357 -13.29 -10.43 18.98
CA SER A 357 -13.59 -11.86 19.15
C SER A 357 -14.98 -12.18 19.69
N HIS A 358 -15.82 -11.16 19.89
CA HIS A 358 -17.18 -11.36 20.38
C HIS A 358 -17.95 -12.30 19.44
N LYS A 359 -18.49 -13.37 20.02
CA LYS A 359 -19.28 -14.37 19.30
C LYS A 359 -20.67 -14.48 19.91
N ASN A 360 -21.67 -14.56 19.05
CA ASN A 360 -23.05 -14.79 19.43
C ASN A 360 -23.38 -16.28 19.33
N VAL A 361 -23.92 -16.83 20.41
CA VAL A 361 -24.35 -18.23 20.48
C VAL A 361 -25.85 -18.26 20.69
N LEU A 362 -26.55 -19.03 19.85
CA LEU A 362 -27.97 -19.32 20.03
C LEU A 362 -28.15 -20.75 20.50
N VAL A 363 -28.86 -20.93 21.61
CA VAL A 363 -29.26 -22.24 22.14
C VAL A 363 -30.75 -22.43 21.85
N LEU A 364 -31.07 -23.38 20.97
CA LEU A 364 -32.43 -23.67 20.52
C LEU A 364 -32.84 -25.06 21.01
N ARG A 365 -33.58 -25.12 22.12
CA ARG A 365 -34.01 -26.39 22.74
C ARG A 365 -35.50 -26.42 23.03
N GLY A 366 -36.10 -27.61 22.97
CA GLY A 366 -37.52 -27.78 23.29
C GLY A 366 -37.84 -27.52 24.77
N SER A 367 -36.91 -27.85 25.66
CA SER A 367 -37.01 -27.64 27.11
C SER A 367 -36.38 -26.31 27.54
N ALA A 368 -37.19 -25.41 28.10
CA ALA A 368 -36.70 -24.12 28.61
C ALA A 368 -35.70 -24.29 29.78
N VAL A 369 -35.90 -25.32 30.61
CA VAL A 369 -35.00 -25.63 31.72
C VAL A 369 -33.63 -26.04 31.19
N ASP A 370 -33.59 -26.89 30.17
CA ASP A 370 -32.32 -27.37 29.63
C ASP A 370 -31.63 -26.33 28.74
N ALA A 371 -32.40 -25.47 28.06
CA ALA A 371 -31.85 -24.30 27.36
C ALA A 371 -31.10 -23.37 28.33
N LEU A 372 -31.68 -23.08 29.50
CA LEU A 372 -31.03 -22.24 30.53
C LEU A 372 -29.79 -22.91 31.12
N LYS A 373 -29.82 -24.22 31.39
CA LYS A 373 -28.63 -24.95 31.84
C LYS A 373 -27.50 -24.89 30.81
N TYR A 374 -27.81 -25.08 29.53
CA TYR A 374 -26.83 -25.02 28.44
C TYR A 374 -26.24 -23.61 28.33
N LYS A 375 -27.08 -22.58 28.47
CA LYS A 375 -26.65 -21.19 28.52
C LYS A 375 -25.59 -20.97 29.62
N GLU A 376 -25.87 -21.37 30.85
CA GLU A 376 -24.93 -21.20 31.97
C GLU A 376 -23.59 -21.93 31.76
N VAL A 377 -23.60 -23.10 31.12
CA VAL A 377 -22.37 -23.84 30.81
C VAL A 377 -21.57 -23.12 29.72
N ILE A 378 -22.22 -22.63 28.67
CA ILE A 378 -21.57 -21.95 27.56
C ILE A 378 -20.98 -20.61 28.01
N GLU A 379 -21.69 -19.83 28.82
CA GLU A 379 -21.20 -18.55 29.34
C GLU A 379 -19.93 -18.68 30.20
N LYS A 380 -19.69 -19.87 30.78
CA LYS A 380 -18.45 -20.17 31.52
C LYS A 380 -17.26 -20.50 30.62
N ILE A 381 -17.46 -20.77 29.33
CA ILE A 381 -16.37 -21.14 28.42
C ILE A 381 -15.49 -19.92 28.14
N ASP A 382 -16.10 -18.79 27.80
CA ASP A 382 -15.38 -17.56 27.46
C ASP A 382 -16.27 -16.34 27.75
N SER A 383 -15.70 -15.33 28.42
CA SER A 383 -16.41 -14.11 28.83
C SER A 383 -16.84 -13.22 27.66
N THR A 384 -16.32 -13.46 26.46
CA THR A 384 -16.64 -12.69 25.25
C THR A 384 -17.88 -13.20 24.51
N LEU A 385 -18.50 -14.27 24.99
CA LEU A 385 -19.69 -14.87 24.38
C LEU A 385 -20.97 -14.15 24.80
N THR A 386 -21.87 -13.95 23.84
CA THR A 386 -23.25 -13.55 24.13
C THR A 386 -24.16 -14.73 23.83
N VAL A 387 -24.79 -15.28 24.86
CA VAL A 387 -25.63 -16.48 24.73
C VAL A 387 -27.11 -16.14 24.82
N SER A 388 -27.83 -16.43 23.74
CA SER A 388 -29.28 -16.30 23.61
C SER A 388 -29.94 -17.67 23.62
N VAL A 389 -31.20 -17.73 24.09
CA VAL A 389 -31.98 -18.96 24.17
C VAL A 389 -33.32 -18.76 23.47
N ASP A 390 -33.77 -19.76 22.72
CA ASP A 390 -35.13 -19.81 22.18
C ASP A 390 -35.63 -21.27 22.21
N LYS A 391 -36.95 -21.44 22.09
CA LYS A 391 -37.64 -22.73 22.01
C LYS A 391 -38.40 -22.93 20.70
N ASN A 392 -38.60 -21.86 19.93
CA ASN A 392 -39.38 -21.87 18.71
C ASN A 392 -38.46 -21.70 17.49
N PRO A 393 -38.42 -22.66 16.55
CA PRO A 393 -37.54 -22.58 15.39
C PRO A 393 -37.86 -21.39 14.49
N ILE A 394 -39.12 -20.95 14.40
CA ILE A 394 -39.52 -19.80 13.58
C ILE A 394 -38.98 -18.50 14.17
N ASN A 395 -39.01 -18.35 15.49
CA ASN A 395 -38.45 -17.16 16.16
C ASN A 395 -36.93 -17.13 16.02
N ALA A 396 -36.27 -18.30 16.15
CA ALA A 396 -34.84 -18.44 15.90
C ALA A 396 -34.45 -18.07 14.46
N LEU A 397 -35.23 -18.49 13.45
CA LEU A 397 -34.99 -18.07 12.05
C LEU A 397 -35.14 -16.56 11.86
N LYS A 398 -36.14 -15.94 12.50
CA LYS A 398 -36.30 -14.47 12.48
C LYS A 398 -35.11 -13.78 13.14
N LEU A 399 -34.64 -14.30 14.28
CA LEU A 399 -33.46 -13.80 14.96
C LEU A 399 -32.22 -13.92 14.08
N LEU A 400 -32.02 -15.04 13.39
CA LEU A 400 -30.91 -15.23 12.46
C LEU A 400 -30.95 -14.27 11.27
N ALA A 401 -32.13 -13.86 10.83
CA ALA A 401 -32.29 -12.86 9.78
C ALA A 401 -31.94 -11.43 10.24
N THR A 402 -32.11 -11.10 11.53
CA THR A 402 -31.86 -9.75 12.07
C THR A 402 -30.51 -9.62 12.78
N THR A 403 -30.06 -10.70 13.41
CA THR A 403 -28.92 -10.74 14.32
C THR A 403 -28.02 -11.92 13.95
N ARG A 404 -26.78 -11.61 13.59
CA ARG A 404 -25.78 -12.62 13.25
C ARG A 404 -25.50 -13.51 14.47
N GLN A 405 -25.58 -14.82 14.24
CA GLN A 405 -25.11 -15.85 15.18
C GLN A 405 -23.88 -16.52 14.59
N ASP A 406 -22.90 -16.85 15.43
CA ASP A 406 -21.68 -17.54 15.00
C ASP A 406 -21.79 -19.04 15.28
N ILE A 407 -22.48 -19.42 16.37
CA ILE A 407 -22.71 -20.80 16.77
C ILE A 407 -24.19 -20.99 17.10
N VAL A 408 -24.78 -22.09 16.62
CA VAL A 408 -26.13 -22.51 17.01
C VAL A 408 -26.06 -23.91 17.62
N VAL A 409 -26.47 -24.03 18.88
CA VAL A 409 -26.63 -25.31 19.58
C VAL A 409 -28.10 -25.67 19.56
N LEU A 410 -28.46 -26.81 18.95
CA LEU A 410 -29.87 -27.16 18.72
C LEU A 410 -30.18 -28.64 18.97
N ASP A 411 -31.40 -28.93 19.42
CA ASP A 411 -31.91 -30.32 19.54
C ASP A 411 -32.14 -30.95 18.16
N GLU A 412 -32.08 -32.29 18.07
CA GLU A 412 -32.48 -33.06 16.87
C GLU A 412 -33.88 -32.69 16.35
N GLN A 413 -34.80 -32.40 17.27
CA GLN A 413 -36.18 -32.03 16.97
C GLN A 413 -36.58 -30.82 17.84
N ILE A 414 -37.07 -29.75 17.20
CA ILE A 414 -37.42 -28.49 17.88
C ILE A 414 -38.87 -28.16 17.52
N GLY A 415 -39.79 -28.55 18.40
CA GLY A 415 -41.21 -28.54 18.08
C GLY A 415 -41.49 -29.49 16.91
N GLU A 416 -42.09 -28.98 15.84
CA GLU A 416 -42.43 -29.78 14.64
C GLU A 416 -41.33 -29.76 13.57
N MET A 417 -40.25 -29.01 13.75
CA MET A 417 -39.17 -28.89 12.77
C MET A 417 -37.96 -29.76 13.17
N SER A 418 -37.41 -30.50 12.21
CA SER A 418 -36.14 -31.20 12.42
C SER A 418 -34.96 -30.22 12.36
N ALA A 419 -33.85 -30.56 13.04
CA ALA A 419 -32.65 -29.74 13.01
C ALA A 419 -32.10 -29.53 11.59
N LEU A 420 -32.19 -30.57 10.73
CA LEU A 420 -31.68 -30.50 9.37
C LEU A 420 -32.52 -29.55 8.51
N ASP A 421 -33.85 -29.59 8.65
CA ASP A 421 -34.75 -28.65 7.98
C ASP A 421 -34.50 -27.22 8.45
N PHE A 422 -34.27 -27.03 9.75
CA PHE A 422 -33.90 -25.72 10.30
C PHE A 422 -32.61 -25.20 9.64
N ILE A 423 -31.55 -26.01 9.58
CA ILE A 423 -30.27 -25.63 8.96
C ILE A 423 -30.46 -25.29 7.48
N GLN A 424 -31.24 -26.08 6.73
CA GLN A 424 -31.53 -25.78 5.32
C GLN A 424 -32.25 -24.43 5.16
N ASN A 425 -33.21 -24.12 6.03
CA ASN A 425 -33.92 -22.84 6.01
C ASN A 425 -32.99 -21.66 6.31
N THR A 426 -31.96 -21.84 7.15
CA THR A 426 -30.97 -20.77 7.39
C THR A 426 -30.16 -20.38 6.14
N LYS A 427 -29.93 -21.33 5.22
CA LYS A 427 -29.20 -21.07 3.97
C LYS A 427 -29.99 -20.23 2.97
N GLN A 428 -31.32 -20.19 3.13
CA GLN A 428 -32.22 -19.40 2.29
C GLN A 428 -32.40 -17.97 2.79
N LEU A 429 -31.89 -17.65 3.98
CA LEU A 429 -31.96 -16.29 4.54
C LEU A 429 -30.95 -15.37 3.82
N PRO A 430 -31.31 -14.10 3.59
CA PRO A 430 -30.38 -13.12 3.03
C PRO A 430 -29.23 -12.89 4.03
N GLN A 431 -28.04 -13.38 3.70
CA GLN A 431 -26.83 -13.12 4.49
C GLN A 431 -26.15 -11.84 4.02
N LYS A 432 -25.69 -11.01 4.96
CA LYS A 432 -24.83 -9.87 4.64
C LYS A 432 -23.42 -10.40 4.36
N GLU A 433 -22.97 -10.34 3.11
CA GLU A 433 -21.58 -10.68 2.75
C GLU A 433 -20.58 -9.63 3.27
N PRO A 434 -19.33 -10.02 3.59
CA PRO A 434 -18.82 -11.39 3.69
C PRO A 434 -19.21 -12.04 5.04
N ALA A 435 -19.97 -13.15 5.00
CA ALA A 435 -20.43 -13.83 6.21
C ALA A 435 -19.54 -15.06 6.50
N LYS A 436 -18.99 -15.16 7.73
CA LYS A 436 -18.47 -16.45 8.20
C LYS A 436 -19.64 -17.44 8.29
N PRO A 437 -19.46 -18.71 7.90
CA PRO A 437 -20.49 -19.72 8.05
C PRO A 437 -20.85 -19.91 9.53
N ILE A 438 -22.14 -20.14 9.79
CA ILE A 438 -22.65 -20.48 11.12
C ILE A 438 -22.21 -21.91 11.44
N ILE A 439 -21.67 -22.13 12.65
CA ILE A 439 -21.32 -23.47 13.12
C ILE A 439 -22.51 -24.07 13.87
N PHE A 440 -22.97 -25.24 13.44
CA PHE A 440 -24.07 -25.96 14.11
C PHE A 440 -23.53 -27.08 15.01
N CYS A 441 -24.01 -27.10 16.25
CA CYS A 441 -23.75 -28.14 17.25
C CYS A 441 -25.07 -28.85 17.59
N LEU A 442 -25.20 -30.10 17.17
CA LEU A 442 -26.44 -30.86 17.29
C LEU A 442 -26.47 -31.66 18.59
N VAL A 443 -27.51 -31.48 19.41
CA VAL A 443 -27.76 -32.27 20.61
C VAL A 443 -28.55 -33.51 20.22
N VAL A 444 -27.96 -34.68 20.44
CA VAL A 444 -28.48 -35.98 19.99
C VAL A 444 -28.73 -36.92 21.16
N ALA A 445 -29.80 -37.70 21.11
CA ALA A 445 -30.06 -38.72 22.14
C ALA A 445 -29.01 -39.85 22.09
N LYS A 446 -28.54 -40.19 20.88
CA LYS A 446 -27.49 -41.18 20.62
C LYS A 446 -26.59 -40.66 19.51
N LEU A 447 -25.28 -40.90 19.62
CA LEU A 447 -24.34 -40.53 18.56
C LEU A 447 -24.75 -41.17 17.22
N PRO A 448 -24.80 -40.38 16.13
CA PRO A 448 -25.20 -40.89 14.83
C PRO A 448 -24.14 -41.82 14.25
N ASP A 449 -24.59 -42.80 13.45
CA ASP A 449 -23.70 -43.64 12.65
C ASP A 449 -23.00 -42.79 11.58
N TYR A 450 -21.88 -43.32 11.04
CA TYR A 450 -20.99 -42.58 10.15
C TYR A 450 -21.70 -41.91 8.96
N GLU A 451 -22.63 -42.63 8.30
CA GLU A 451 -23.36 -42.11 7.13
C GLU A 451 -24.23 -40.89 7.49
N LYS A 452 -24.98 -40.97 8.60
CA LYS A 452 -25.84 -39.87 9.09
C LYS A 452 -25.01 -38.68 9.57
N ALA A 453 -23.87 -38.96 10.20
CA ALA A 453 -22.93 -37.92 10.62
C ALA A 453 -22.37 -37.16 9.42
N GLU A 454 -21.98 -37.85 8.34
CA GLU A 454 -21.49 -37.24 7.10
C GLU A 454 -22.57 -36.43 6.39
N GLU A 455 -23.81 -36.90 6.34
CA GLU A 455 -24.93 -36.14 5.79
C GLU A 455 -25.17 -34.82 6.54
N ALA A 456 -25.23 -34.88 7.87
CA ALA A 456 -25.39 -33.69 8.71
C ALA A 456 -24.19 -32.72 8.61
N LYS A 457 -22.95 -33.25 8.48
CA LYS A 457 -21.76 -32.42 8.23
C LYS A 457 -21.83 -31.68 6.91
N ARG A 458 -22.29 -32.31 5.83
CA ARG A 458 -22.51 -31.64 4.53
C ARG A 458 -23.53 -30.50 4.64
N LEU A 459 -24.48 -30.61 5.58
CA LEU A 459 -25.45 -29.56 5.83
C LEU A 459 -24.89 -28.42 6.71
N GLY A 460 -23.78 -28.62 7.41
CA GLY A 460 -23.09 -27.60 8.20
C GLY A 460 -22.92 -27.94 9.69
N VAL A 461 -23.35 -29.13 10.13
CA VAL A 461 -23.16 -29.60 11.50
C VAL A 461 -21.70 -29.98 11.74
N GLN A 462 -21.00 -29.32 12.66
CA GLN A 462 -19.62 -29.68 12.99
C GLN A 462 -19.52 -30.64 14.16
N TYR A 463 -20.42 -30.54 15.14
CA TYR A 463 -20.30 -31.28 16.40
C TYR A 463 -21.63 -31.92 16.81
N PHE A 464 -21.53 -33.11 17.39
CA PHE A 464 -22.66 -33.85 17.97
C PHE A 464 -22.46 -33.99 19.48
N ILE A 465 -23.46 -33.59 20.24
CA ILE A 465 -23.43 -33.51 21.70
C ILE A 465 -24.42 -34.55 22.24
N PRO A 466 -23.97 -35.62 22.92
CA PRO A 466 -24.88 -36.53 23.60
C PRO A 466 -25.73 -35.81 24.63
N GLU A 467 -27.03 -36.10 24.65
CA GLU A 467 -27.95 -35.48 25.59
C GLU A 467 -27.50 -35.69 27.05
N GLN A 468 -27.70 -34.66 27.89
CA GLN A 468 -27.28 -34.63 29.30
C GLN A 468 -25.76 -34.67 29.57
N ASN A 469 -24.91 -34.74 28.54
CA ASN A 469 -23.46 -34.69 28.70
C ASN A 469 -22.94 -33.24 28.61
N MET A 470 -22.84 -32.57 29.76
CA MET A 470 -22.39 -31.17 29.83
C MET A 470 -20.90 -30.99 29.49
N ASP A 471 -20.07 -32.01 29.73
CA ASP A 471 -18.65 -31.97 29.35
C ASP A 471 -18.51 -32.01 27.82
N ALA A 472 -19.32 -32.84 27.14
CA ALA A 472 -19.35 -32.89 25.68
C ALA A 472 -19.89 -31.59 25.06
N LEU A 473 -20.87 -30.93 25.72
CA LEU A 473 -21.32 -29.58 25.33
C LEU A 473 -20.17 -28.58 25.44
N PHE A 474 -19.50 -28.55 26.60
CA PHE A 474 -18.40 -27.64 26.88
C PHE A 474 -17.28 -27.82 25.84
N ASP A 475 -16.85 -29.06 25.61
CA ASP A 475 -15.81 -29.38 24.64
C ASP A 475 -16.22 -29.04 23.19
N SER A 476 -17.46 -29.34 22.79
CA SER A 476 -17.92 -29.08 21.41
C SER A 476 -18.00 -27.58 21.11
N VAL A 477 -18.57 -26.80 22.02
CA VAL A 477 -18.64 -25.34 21.86
C VAL A 477 -17.23 -24.75 21.90
N ARG A 478 -16.37 -25.22 22.80
CA ARG A 478 -14.96 -24.81 22.85
C ARG A 478 -14.20 -25.07 21.54
N MET A 479 -14.52 -26.15 20.84
CA MET A 479 -13.92 -26.48 19.54
C MET A 479 -14.49 -25.65 18.37
N ALA A 480 -15.72 -25.16 18.51
CA ALA A 480 -16.40 -24.28 17.56
C ALA A 480 -15.99 -22.79 17.71
N LEU A 481 -15.47 -22.41 18.88
CA LEU A 481 -14.86 -21.09 19.12
C LEU A 481 -13.49 -20.98 18.46
#